data_AF-A0A0M2V0L9-F1
#
_entry.id   AF-A0A0M2V0L9-F1
#
_cell.length_a   1.000
_cell.length_b   1.000
_cell.length_c   1.000
_cell.angle_alpha   90.00
_cell.angle_beta   90.00
_cell.angle_gamma   90.00
#
_symmetry.space_group_name_H-M   'P 1'
#
loop_
_entity.id
_entity.type
_entity.pdbx_description
1 polymer ?
#
loop_
_entity_poly.entity_id
_entity_poly.type
_entity_poly.pdbx_seq_one_letter_code
_entity_poly.pdbx_strand_id
1 'polypeptide(L)' 'MRKTWNFEVKGHSIKVVNSWLHGIKLYVDGDFRDHDRSLFAFGGEVLLSANLGEINRHAARNRFLVERQN' A
#
# COMPACT_ATOMS: atom_id res chain seq x y z
N MET A 1 13.96 -3.15 13.22
CA MET A 1 14.30 -3.32 11.78
C MET A 1 13.30 -2.54 10.92
N ARG A 2 13.76 -1.90 9.85
CA ARG A 2 12.92 -1.17 8.89
C ARG A 2 13.17 -1.72 7.48
N LYS A 3 12.11 -2.06 6.76
CA LYS A 3 12.17 -2.46 5.35
C LYS A 3 11.31 -1.51 4.52
N THR A 4 11.84 -1.09 3.38
CA THR A 4 11.16 -0.15 2.48
C THR A 4 11.13 -0.74 1.08
N TRP A 5 10.00 -0.61 0.41
CA TRP A 5 9.83 -0.91 -1.00
C TRP A 5 9.36 0.34 -1.71
N ASN A 6 9.94 0.60 -2.88
CA ASN A 6 9.50 1.66 -3.78
C ASN A 6 9.30 1.03 -5.15
N PHE A 7 8.17 1.33 -5.78
CA PHE A 7 7.83 0.87 -7.11
C PHE A 7 6.81 1.82 -7.74
N GLU A 8 6.66 1.75 -9.05
CA GLU A 8 5.73 2.60 -9.78
C GLU A 8 4.49 1.79 -10.18
N VAL A 9 3.30 2.37 -10.04
CA VAL A 9 2.04 1.78 -10.49
C VAL A 9 1.25 2.83 -11.27
N LYS A 10 1.03 2.59 -12.56
CA LYS A 10 0.27 3.50 -13.45
C LYS A 10 0.77 4.96 -13.39
N GLY A 11 2.09 5.17 -13.32
CA GLY A 11 2.69 6.50 -13.22
C GLY A 11 2.70 7.11 -11.81
N HIS A 12 2.15 6.42 -10.80
CA HIS A 12 2.22 6.84 -9.40
C HIS A 12 3.41 6.19 -8.68
N SER A 13 4.13 7.00 -7.91
CA SER A 13 5.19 6.51 -7.04
C SER A 13 4.58 5.88 -5.79
N ILE A 14 4.75 4.57 -5.63
CA ILE A 14 4.26 3.83 -4.47
C ILE A 14 5.43 3.54 -3.55
N LYS A 15 5.26 3.90 -2.27
CA LYS A 15 6.23 3.60 -1.22
C LYS A 15 5.55 2.88 -0.06
N VAL A 16 6.08 1.70 0.27
CA VAL A 16 5.64 0.91 1.41
C VAL A 16 6.77 0.86 2.43
N VAL A 17 6.48 1.27 3.66
CA VAL A 17 7.46 1.26 4.76
C VAL A 17 6.95 0.33 5.86
N ASN A 18 7.63 -0.78 6.10
CA ASN A 18 7.39 -1.65 7.25
C ASN A 18 8.43 -1.37 8.34
N SER A 19 7.94 -1.02 9.53
CA SER A 19 8.74 -0.79 10.72
C SER A 19 8.16 -1.59 11.88
N TRP A 20 8.97 -2.41 12.54
CA TRP A 20 8.51 -3.27 13.63
C TRP A 20 7.75 -2.52 14.75
N LEU A 21 8.20 -1.32 15.13
CA LEU A 21 7.57 -0.49 16.17
C LEU A 21 6.36 0.34 15.70
N HIS A 22 6.18 0.50 14.38
CA HIS A 22 5.22 1.46 13.83
C HIS A 22 4.28 0.86 12.78
N GLY A 23 4.35 -0.45 12.57
CA GLY A 23 3.59 -1.16 11.58
C GLY A 23 4.04 -0.87 10.14
N ILE A 24 3.16 -1.15 9.19
CA ILE A 24 3.35 -0.91 7.77
C ILE A 24 2.58 0.34 7.31
N LYS A 25 3.19 1.15 6.45
CA LYS A 25 2.64 2.41 5.95
C LYS A 25 2.68 2.45 4.43
N LEU A 26 1.61 2.94 3.82
CA LEU A 26 1.49 3.18 2.39
C LEU A 26 1.57 4.67 2.09
N TYR A 27 2.41 5.01 1.12
CA TYR A 27 2.51 6.34 0.55
C TYR A 27 2.30 6.29 -0.97
N VAL A 28 1.60 7.28 -1.51
CA VAL A 28 1.37 7.48 -2.95
C VAL A 28 1.83 8.89 -3.30
N ASP A 29 2.79 9.01 -4.21
CA ASP A 29 3.39 10.28 -4.63
C ASP A 29 3.95 11.11 -3.46
N GLY A 30 4.37 10.43 -2.40
CA GLY A 30 4.87 11.04 -1.16
C GLY A 30 3.81 11.28 -0.09
N ASP A 31 2.52 11.26 -0.44
CA ASP A 31 1.41 11.42 0.51
C ASP A 31 1.18 10.16 1.32
N PHE A 32 1.00 10.28 2.63
CA PHE A 32 0.57 9.18 3.48
C PHE A 32 -0.89 8.82 3.18
N ARG A 33 -1.15 7.56 2.80
CA ARG A 33 -2.50 7.10 2.39
C ARG A 33 -3.12 6.10 3.33
N ASP A 34 -2.33 5.21 3.90
CA ASP A 34 -2.85 4.14 4.76
C ASP A 34 -1.77 3.59 5.71
N HIS A 35 -2.21 2.96 6.80
CA HIS A 35 -1.34 2.20 7.68
C HIS A 35 -2.04 1.05 8.38
N ASP A 36 -1.28 0.00 8.66
CA ASP A 36 -1.67 -1.07 9.55
C ASP A 36 -0.61 -1.23 10.65
N ARG A 37 -1.07 -1.39 11.89
CA ARG A 37 -0.21 -1.59 13.07
C ARG A 37 -0.31 -3.00 13.65
N SER A 38 -0.97 -3.90 12.94
CA SER A 38 -1.16 -5.27 13.39
C SER A 38 0.21 -5.94 13.47
N LEU A 39 0.49 -6.55 14.62
CA LEU A 39 1.74 -7.29 14.84
C LEU A 39 1.78 -8.59 14.03
N PHE A 40 0.60 -9.07 13.62
CA PHE A 40 0.39 -10.29 12.86
C PHE A 40 -0.55 -9.98 11.68
N ALA A 41 -0.15 -10.37 10.49
CA ALA A 41 -1.01 -10.37 9.32
C ALA A 41 -1.45 -11.81 9.06
N PHE A 42 -2.76 -12.07 9.11
CA PHE A 42 -3.30 -13.36 8.70
C PHE A 42 -3.40 -13.36 7.17
N GLY A 43 -2.79 -14.36 6.53
CA GLY A 43 -2.75 -14.44 5.06
C GLY A 43 -4.15 -14.39 4.45
N GLY A 44 -4.32 -13.58 3.40
CA GLY A 44 -5.60 -13.38 2.70
C GLY A 44 -6.31 -12.06 3.00
N GLU A 45 -5.84 -11.29 3.99
CA GLU A 45 -6.35 -9.93 4.25
C GLU A 45 -5.51 -8.85 3.57
N VAL A 46 -6.21 -7.86 3.00
CA VAL A 46 -5.62 -6.66 2.45
C VAL A 46 -5.18 -5.75 3.59
N LEU A 47 -3.87 -5.62 3.79
CA LEU A 47 -3.33 -4.81 4.90
C LEU A 47 -3.31 -3.31 4.60
N LEU A 48 -3.18 -2.94 3.32
CA LEU A 48 -3.03 -1.56 2.89
C LEU A 48 -3.78 -1.35 1.59
N SER A 49 -4.48 -0.22 1.47
CA SER A 49 -5.17 0.15 0.25
C SER A 49 -5.12 1.64 -0.02
N ALA A 50 -5.03 2.01 -1.29
CA ALA A 50 -5.22 3.37 -1.72
C ALA A 50 -5.97 3.38 -3.05
N ASN A 51 -6.82 4.40 -3.22
CA ASN A 51 -7.39 4.72 -4.52
C ASN A 51 -6.40 5.64 -5.25
N LEU A 52 -5.91 5.19 -6.41
CA LEU A 52 -4.98 5.94 -7.25
C LEU A 52 -5.69 6.90 -8.22
N GLY A 53 -7.00 7.08 -8.06
CA GLY A 53 -7.86 7.82 -8.97
C GLY A 53 -8.20 7.05 -10.25
N GLU A 54 -9.24 7.50 -10.94
CA GLU A 54 -9.44 7.30 -12.38
C GLU A 54 -8.99 8.59 -13.07
N ILE A 55 -7.91 8.53 -13.86
CA ILE A 55 -7.79 9.46 -14.97
C ILE A 55 -8.80 8.98 -16.03
N ASN A 56 -9.99 9.59 -15.97
CA ASN A 56 -11.15 9.49 -16.85
C ASN A 56 -12.25 8.49 -16.49
N ARG A 57 -13.45 9.08 -16.32
CA ARG A 57 -14.80 8.51 -16.33
C ARG A 57 -14.84 7.06 -16.79
N HIS A 58 -15.04 6.13 -15.88
CA HIS A 58 -16.04 5.05 -15.92
C HIS A 58 -15.60 3.98 -14.93
N ALA A 59 -16.11 4.13 -13.71
CA ALA A 59 -16.10 3.20 -12.58
C ALA A 59 -15.61 1.77 -12.91
N ALA A 60 -14.30 1.55 -12.80
CA ALA A 60 -13.70 0.23 -12.75
C ALA A 60 -12.65 0.21 -11.62
N ARG A 61 -13.10 -0.30 -10.47
CA ARG A 61 -12.37 -0.61 -9.22
C ARG A 61 -10.84 -0.75 -9.36
N ASN A 62 -10.13 0.39 -9.30
CA ASN A 62 -8.66 0.43 -9.20
C ASN A 62 -8.22 0.27 -7.75
N ARG A 63 -8.35 -0.95 -7.19
CA ARG A 63 -7.85 -1.28 -5.85
C ARG A 63 -6.48 -1.95 -5.97
N PHE A 64 -5.44 -1.30 -5.47
CA PHE A 64 -4.12 -1.91 -5.35
C PHE A 64 -4.06 -2.73 -4.06
N LEU A 65 -3.71 -4.01 -4.18
CA LEU A 65 -3.60 -4.96 -3.06
C LEU A 65 -2.14 -5.33 -2.86
N VAL A 66 -1.64 -5.13 -1.64
CA VAL A 66 -0.31 -5.60 -1.25
C VAL A 66 -0.48 -6.91 -0.50
N GLU A 67 -0.16 -8.02 -1.16
CA GLU A 67 -0.06 -9.36 -0.55
C GLU A 67 1.41 -9.78 -0.44
N ARG A 68 1.79 -10.45 0.64
CA ARG A 68 3.14 -11.06 0.76
C ARG A 68 3.14 -12.41 0.07
N GLN A 69 4.11 -12.63 -0.82
CA GLN A 69 4.50 -13.99 -1.22
C GLN A 69 5.31 -14.62 -0.08
N ASN A 70 4.96 -15.87 0.23
CA ASN A 70 5.53 -16.69 1.30
C ASN A 70 6.98 -17.05 0.99
#